data_AF-U3AQS7-F1
#
_entry.id   AF-U3AQS7-F1
#
_cell.length_a   1.000
_cell.length_b   1.000
_cell.length_c   1.000
_cell.angle_alpha   90.00
_cell.angle_beta   90.00
_cell.angle_gamma   90.00
#
_symmetry.space_group_name_H-M   'P 1'
#
loop_
_entity.id
_entity.type
_entity.pdbx_description
1 polymer ?
#
loop_
_entity_poly.entity_id
_entity_poly.type
_entity_poly.pdbx_seq_one_letter_code
_entity_poly.pdbx_strand_id
1 'polypeptide(L)'
;MTLMQQKATPKKAITLAMTGASGAPYGLRLLECLVAADYHVYVLISSAARVVMATEYDLKLPSGPEAAQKALVEHLNCTPDNVTVCGKEDWFSPVASGSAAPKQMIVCPCSAGSLASIAHGMSDNLIERAADVVIKERGQLLLVVRETPFSTLHLENMLKLSRMGVTIMPAAPGFYHQPQSIEDLVDFMVARVLDHLGVEQGLVPRWGYDQR
;
A
#
# COMPACT_ATOMS: atom_id res chain seq x y z
N MET A 1 -42.97 3.05 -15.13
CA MET A 1 -42.27 3.83 -14.09
C MET A 1 -41.10 3.01 -13.61
N THR A 2 -39.94 3.18 -14.26
CA THR A 2 -38.73 2.40 -13.95
C THR A 2 -38.17 2.93 -12.64
N LEU A 3 -38.17 2.09 -11.61
CA LEU A 3 -37.49 2.35 -10.35
C LEU A 3 -36.01 2.62 -10.66
N MET A 4 -35.62 3.89 -10.59
CA MET A 4 -34.22 4.28 -10.54
C MET A 4 -33.65 3.66 -9.26
N GLN A 5 -32.90 2.57 -9.40
CA GLN A 5 -32.00 2.10 -8.35
C GLN A 5 -31.11 3.29 -7.97
N GLN A 6 -31.19 3.71 -6.71
CA GLN A 6 -30.21 4.63 -6.14
C GLN A 6 -28.83 4.00 -6.35
N LYS A 7 -28.06 4.53 -7.30
CA LYS A 7 -26.64 4.20 -7.41
C LYS A 7 -26.00 4.69 -6.12
N ALA A 8 -25.58 3.76 -5.27
CA ALA A 8 -24.69 4.07 -4.17
C ALA A 8 -23.52 4.92 -4.71
N THR A 9 -23.15 5.98 -4.01
CA THR A 9 -21.96 6.76 -4.33
C THR A 9 -20.77 5.80 -4.46
N PRO A 10 -20.01 5.83 -5.58
CA PRO A 10 -18.93 4.88 -5.77
C PRO A 10 -17.90 5.09 -4.66
N LYS A 11 -17.64 4.01 -3.91
CA LYS A 11 -16.64 3.97 -2.85
C LYS A 11 -15.28 4.35 -3.44
N LYS A 12 -14.52 5.22 -2.75
CA LYS A 12 -13.16 5.56 -3.19
C LYS A 12 -12.32 4.28 -3.20
N ALA A 13 -11.61 4.03 -4.30
CA ALA A 13 -10.81 2.82 -4.46
C ALA A 13 -9.31 3.15 -4.45
N ILE A 14 -8.51 2.24 -3.89
CA ILE A 14 -7.05 2.38 -3.80
C ILE A 14 -6.39 1.01 -3.93
N THR A 15 -5.18 0.98 -4.49
CA THR A 15 -4.38 -0.26 -4.56
C THR A 15 -3.29 -0.26 -3.49
N LEU A 16 -3.22 -1.33 -2.69
CA LEU A 16 -2.16 -1.56 -1.72
C LEU A 16 -1.43 -2.86 -2.05
N ALA A 17 -0.14 -2.77 -2.35
CA ALA A 17 0.73 -3.92 -2.53
C ALA A 17 1.66 -4.11 -1.34
N MET A 18 1.79 -5.35 -0.87
CA MET A 18 2.76 -5.77 0.15
C MET A 18 3.81 -6.66 -0.51
N THR A 19 5.09 -6.32 -0.35
CA THR A 19 6.23 -7.06 -0.92
C THR A 19 7.21 -7.54 0.15
N GLY A 20 8.20 -8.34 -0.23
CA GLY A 20 9.08 -9.10 0.68
C GLY A 20 10.15 -8.30 1.42
N ALA A 21 9.87 -7.06 1.83
CA ALA A 21 10.72 -6.32 2.77
C ALA A 21 10.15 -6.42 4.19
N SER A 22 11.01 -6.51 5.21
CA SER A 22 10.60 -6.31 6.62
C SER A 22 9.85 -4.99 6.79
N GLY A 23 8.90 -4.99 7.72
CA GLY A 23 7.95 -3.91 7.92
C GLY A 23 6.51 -4.32 7.64
N ALA A 24 6.14 -5.59 7.81
CA ALA A 24 4.76 -6.04 7.67
C ALA A 24 3.75 -5.20 8.51
N PRO A 25 4.07 -4.74 9.75
CA PRO A 25 3.17 -3.89 10.52
C PRO A 25 2.74 -2.61 9.79
N TYR A 26 3.62 -1.97 9.01
CA TYR A 26 3.27 -0.74 8.26
C TYR A 26 2.17 -1.00 7.23
N GLY A 27 2.27 -2.09 6.48
CA GLY A 27 1.29 -2.45 5.45
C GLY A 27 -0.07 -2.82 6.03
N LEU A 28 -0.08 -3.58 7.13
CA LEU A 28 -1.30 -4.00 7.82
C LEU A 28 -2.00 -2.81 8.50
N ARG A 29 -1.25 -1.97 9.21
CA ARG A 29 -1.79 -0.77 9.86
C ARG A 29 -2.32 0.24 8.84
N LEU A 30 -1.64 0.40 7.69
CA LEU A 30 -2.15 1.21 6.59
C LEU A 30 -3.45 0.65 6.02
N LEU A 31 -3.55 -0.67 5.83
CA LEU A 31 -4.77 -1.32 5.36
C LEU A 31 -5.94 -1.08 6.32
N GLU A 32 -5.72 -1.23 7.63
CA GLU A 32 -6.70 -0.93 8.67
C GLU A 32 -7.21 0.52 8.56
N CYS A 33 -6.29 1.48 8.48
CA CYS A 33 -6.66 2.90 8.39
C CYS A 33 -7.42 3.25 7.12
N LEU A 34 -7.04 2.68 5.97
CA LEU A 34 -7.75 2.90 4.70
C LEU A 34 -9.17 2.33 4.75
N VAL A 35 -9.34 1.14 5.33
CA VAL A 35 -10.66 0.52 5.53
C VAL A 35 -11.53 1.37 6.48
N ALA A 36 -10.96 1.86 7.59
CA ALA A 36 -11.64 2.75 8.52
C ALA A 36 -12.05 4.10 7.88
N ALA A 37 -11.27 4.57 6.91
CA ALA A 37 -11.57 5.76 6.11
C ALA A 37 -12.55 5.51 4.95
N ASP A 38 -13.25 4.37 4.95
CA ASP A 38 -14.24 3.94 3.95
C ASP A 38 -13.69 3.85 2.51
N TYR A 39 -12.41 3.48 2.36
CA TYR A 39 -11.87 3.07 1.07
C TYR A 39 -12.22 1.60 0.77
N HIS A 40 -12.41 1.31 -0.52
CA HIS A 40 -12.26 -0.03 -1.06
C HIS A 40 -10.79 -0.27 -1.43
N VAL A 41 -10.17 -1.31 -0.90
CA VAL A 41 -8.74 -1.58 -1.09
C VAL A 41 -8.54 -2.84 -1.93
N TYR A 42 -7.94 -2.67 -3.11
CA TYR A 42 -7.38 -3.77 -3.88
C TYR A 42 -6.02 -4.15 -3.30
N VAL A 43 -5.92 -5.34 -2.72
CA VAL A 43 -4.73 -5.82 -2.03
C VAL A 43 -3.97 -6.81 -2.90
N LEU A 44 -2.67 -6.55 -3.07
CA LEU A 44 -1.74 -7.41 -3.81
C LEU A 44 -0.64 -7.87 -2.85
N ILE A 45 -0.37 -9.18 -2.80
CA ILE A 45 0.58 -9.74 -1.83
C ILE A 45 1.55 -10.67 -2.53
N SER A 46 2.85 -10.34 -2.50
CA SER A 46 3.86 -11.23 -3.05
C SER A 46 4.06 -12.47 -2.17
N SER A 47 4.59 -13.55 -2.73
CA SER A 47 4.94 -14.75 -1.95
C SER A 47 5.91 -14.44 -0.81
N ALA A 48 6.91 -13.60 -1.07
CA ALA A 48 7.88 -13.17 -0.05
C ALA A 48 7.21 -12.32 1.05
N ALA A 49 6.24 -11.46 0.72
CA ALA A 49 5.51 -10.69 1.72
C ALA A 49 4.74 -11.60 2.71
N ARG A 50 4.19 -12.72 2.23
CA ARG A 50 3.52 -13.71 3.10
C ARG A 50 4.48 -14.33 4.11
N VAL A 51 5.71 -14.62 3.70
CA VAL A 51 6.77 -15.12 4.60
C VAL A 51 7.12 -14.06 5.64
N VAL A 52 7.33 -12.81 5.22
CA VAL A 52 7.63 -11.70 6.13
C VAL A 52 6.50 -11.51 7.15
N MET A 53 5.25 -11.47 6.70
CA MET A 53 4.09 -11.27 7.56
C MET A 53 3.93 -12.40 8.60
N ALA A 54 4.13 -13.65 8.19
CA ALA A 54 4.11 -14.78 9.12
C ALA A 54 5.25 -14.72 10.15
N THR A 55 6.38 -14.12 9.78
CA THR A 55 7.57 -14.03 10.64
C THR A 55 7.49 -12.86 11.62
N GLU A 56 7.00 -11.71 11.17
CA GLU A 56 7.04 -10.44 11.92
C GLU A 56 5.76 -10.13 12.68
N TYR A 57 4.65 -10.75 12.28
CA TYR A 57 3.31 -10.42 12.79
C TYR A 57 2.46 -11.67 13.10
N ASP A 58 3.04 -12.87 12.98
CA ASP A 58 2.37 -14.18 13.16
C ASP A 58 1.07 -14.37 12.34
N LEU A 59 0.90 -13.58 11.26
CA LEU A 59 -0.26 -13.66 10.38
C LEU A 59 0.06 -14.49 9.13
N LYS A 60 -0.50 -15.70 9.08
CA LYS A 60 -0.30 -16.67 7.99
C LYS A 60 -1.42 -16.56 6.96
N LEU A 61 -1.21 -15.75 5.93
CA LEU A 61 -2.19 -15.59 4.85
C LEU A 61 -2.11 -16.73 3.82
N PRO A 62 -3.24 -17.41 3.52
CA PRO A 62 -3.32 -18.43 2.45
C PRO A 62 -2.91 -17.88 1.09
N SER A 63 -2.26 -18.67 0.24
CA SER A 63 -1.79 -18.22 -1.09
C SER A 63 -2.92 -17.85 -2.05
N GLY A 64 -4.08 -18.52 -1.96
CA GLY A 64 -5.25 -18.24 -2.79
C GLY A 64 -5.92 -16.91 -2.46
N PRO A 65 -6.32 -16.09 -3.45
CA PRO A 65 -6.86 -14.75 -3.23
C PRO A 65 -8.13 -14.74 -2.37
N GLU A 66 -9.10 -15.61 -2.63
CA GLU A 66 -10.36 -15.67 -1.86
C GLU A 66 -10.12 -16.00 -0.38
N ALA A 67 -9.28 -16.99 -0.09
CA ALA A 67 -8.94 -17.40 1.27
C ALA A 67 -8.11 -16.33 1.99
N ALA A 68 -7.18 -15.66 1.29
CA ALA A 68 -6.44 -14.52 1.81
C ALA A 68 -7.38 -13.35 2.15
N GLN A 69 -8.35 -13.05 1.28
CA GLN A 69 -9.34 -12.01 1.51
C GLN A 69 -10.16 -12.30 2.75
N LYS A 70 -10.67 -13.54 2.89
CA LYS A 70 -11.41 -13.94 4.10
C LYS A 70 -10.57 -13.75 5.37
N ALA A 71 -9.31 -14.18 5.35
CA ALA A 71 -8.41 -14.03 6.50
C ALA A 71 -8.14 -12.55 6.85
N LEU A 72 -7.96 -11.68 5.85
CA LEU A 72 -7.80 -10.25 6.08
C LEU A 72 -9.07 -9.58 6.61
N VAL A 73 -10.24 -9.94 6.06
CA VAL A 73 -11.54 -9.42 6.52
C VAL A 73 -11.79 -9.79 7.99
N GLU A 74 -11.48 -11.03 8.37
CA GLU A 74 -11.55 -11.49 9.75
C GLU A 74 -10.54 -10.76 10.65
N HIS A 75 -9.29 -10.63 10.20
CA HIS A 75 -8.24 -9.93 10.95
C HIS A 75 -8.57 -8.45 11.22
N LEU A 76 -9.15 -7.77 10.23
CA LEU A 76 -9.51 -6.35 10.29
C LEU A 76 -10.89 -6.11 10.92
N ASN A 77 -11.67 -7.16 11.17
CA ASN A 77 -13.06 -7.06 11.60
C ASN A 77 -13.90 -6.12 10.69
N CYS A 78 -13.76 -6.26 9.38
CA CYS A 78 -14.45 -5.42 8.38
C CYS A 78 -15.42 -6.23 7.49
N THR A 79 -15.99 -5.63 6.44
CA THR A 79 -16.86 -6.36 5.50
C THR A 79 -16.10 -6.80 4.25
N PRO A 80 -16.54 -7.87 3.56
CA PRO A 80 -15.92 -8.31 2.30
C PRO A 80 -15.89 -7.24 1.20
N ASP A 81 -16.78 -6.25 1.26
CA ASP A 81 -16.82 -5.15 0.30
C ASP A 81 -15.72 -4.10 0.52
N ASN A 82 -15.00 -4.13 1.65
CA ASN A 82 -13.90 -3.23 1.94
C ASN A 82 -12.59 -3.64 1.25
N VAL A 83 -12.37 -4.94 1.01
CA VAL A 83 -11.07 -5.48 0.58
C VAL A 83 -11.26 -6.50 -0.52
N THR A 84 -10.52 -6.37 -1.62
CA THR A 84 -10.41 -7.40 -2.66
C THR A 84 -8.96 -7.82 -2.82
N VAL A 85 -8.64 -9.09 -2.57
CA VAL A 85 -7.28 -9.60 -2.79
C VAL A 85 -7.17 -10.13 -4.21
N CYS A 86 -6.23 -9.61 -5.01
CA CYS A 86 -6.02 -10.09 -6.38
C CYS A 86 -4.86 -11.09 -6.44
N GLY A 87 -4.98 -12.08 -7.31
CA GLY A 87 -3.93 -13.07 -7.54
C GLY A 87 -2.70 -12.48 -8.22
N LYS A 88 -1.53 -13.12 -8.05
CA LYS A 88 -0.24 -12.67 -8.64
C LYS A 88 -0.31 -12.42 -10.15
N GLU A 89 -1.11 -13.20 -10.87
CA GLU A 89 -1.25 -13.18 -12.33
C GLU A 89 -2.72 -13.00 -12.74
N ASP A 90 -3.51 -12.35 -11.88
CA ASP A 90 -4.92 -12.03 -12.17
C ASP A 90 -5.02 -10.80 -13.09
N TRP A 91 -4.77 -11.02 -14.38
CA TRP A 91 -4.76 -9.96 -15.39
C TRP A 91 -6.15 -9.39 -15.71
N PHE A 92 -7.21 -10.01 -15.23
CA PHE A 92 -8.58 -9.50 -15.35
C PHE A 92 -8.96 -8.56 -14.20
N SER A 93 -8.10 -8.44 -13.18
CA SER A 93 -8.29 -7.46 -12.12
C SER A 93 -8.30 -6.02 -12.68
N PRO A 94 -9.17 -5.13 -12.17
CA PRO A 94 -9.21 -3.72 -12.58
C PRO A 94 -7.85 -3.03 -12.53
N VAL A 95 -6.98 -3.41 -11.58
CA VAL A 95 -5.65 -2.80 -11.40
C VAL A 95 -4.70 -3.06 -12.57
N ALA A 96 -4.98 -4.03 -13.45
CA ALA A 96 -4.15 -4.37 -14.60
C ALA A 96 -4.35 -3.44 -15.82
N SER A 97 -5.38 -2.58 -15.81
CA SER A 97 -5.76 -1.73 -16.94
C SER A 97 -5.94 -0.27 -16.54
N GLY A 98 -5.36 0.65 -17.33
CA GLY A 98 -5.48 2.10 -17.10
C GLY A 98 -6.91 2.66 -17.23
N SER A 99 -7.81 1.92 -17.90
CA SER A 99 -9.22 2.28 -18.03
C SER A 99 -10.05 2.04 -16.76
N ALA A 100 -9.54 1.22 -15.82
CA ALA A 100 -10.30 0.78 -14.65
C ALA A 100 -9.53 0.94 -13.33
N ALA A 101 -8.20 0.92 -13.37
CA ALA A 101 -7.36 0.93 -12.18
C ALA A 101 -7.59 2.18 -11.31
N PRO A 102 -7.56 2.04 -9.96
CA PRO A 102 -7.42 3.17 -9.06
C PRO A 102 -6.25 4.07 -9.46
N LYS A 103 -6.42 5.39 -9.31
CA LYS A 103 -5.36 6.36 -9.61
C LYS A 103 -4.37 6.55 -8.46
N GLN A 104 -4.61 5.93 -7.31
CA GLN A 104 -3.71 5.94 -6.16
C GLN A 104 -3.25 4.50 -5.86
N MET A 105 -1.94 4.32 -5.71
CA MET A 105 -1.34 3.04 -5.35
C MET A 105 -0.19 3.22 -4.36
N ILE A 106 -0.10 2.29 -3.40
CA ILE A 106 0.98 2.22 -2.42
C ILE A 106 1.60 0.84 -2.49
N VAL A 107 2.93 0.78 -2.47
CA VAL A 107 3.66 -0.45 -2.16
C VAL A 107 4.25 -0.31 -0.76
N CYS A 108 3.69 -1.00 0.23
CA CYS A 108 4.09 -0.89 1.64
C CYS A 108 4.00 -2.25 2.36
N PRO A 109 5.13 -2.83 2.80
CA PRO A 109 6.50 -2.42 2.50
C PRO A 109 6.91 -2.70 1.03
N CYS A 110 7.84 -1.90 0.51
CA CYS A 110 8.45 -2.05 -0.81
C CYS A 110 9.86 -2.61 -0.70
N SER A 111 10.10 -3.79 -1.27
CA SER A 111 11.42 -4.41 -1.36
C SER A 111 12.27 -3.76 -2.44
N ALA A 112 13.60 -3.81 -2.29
CA ALA A 112 14.53 -3.31 -3.30
C ALA A 112 14.35 -4.00 -4.67
N GLY A 113 13.97 -5.28 -4.68
CA GLY A 113 13.66 -6.02 -5.90
C GLY A 113 12.42 -5.49 -6.63
N SER A 114 11.29 -5.31 -5.91
CA SER A 114 10.09 -4.74 -6.51
C SER A 114 10.29 -3.29 -6.94
N LEU A 115 11.02 -2.49 -6.15
CA LEU A 115 11.47 -1.14 -6.54
C LEU A 115 12.20 -1.17 -7.88
N ALA A 116 13.17 -2.08 -8.06
CA ALA A 116 13.93 -2.21 -9.30
C ALA A 116 13.02 -2.61 -10.47
N SER A 117 12.17 -3.64 -10.31
CA SER A 117 11.25 -4.06 -11.35
C SER A 117 10.34 -2.93 -11.83
N ILE A 118 9.80 -2.13 -10.89
CA ILE A 118 8.98 -0.96 -11.21
C ILE A 118 9.82 0.14 -11.90
N ALA A 119 11.03 0.42 -11.42
CA ALA A 119 11.93 1.41 -12.02
C ALA A 119 12.30 1.07 -13.47
N HIS A 120 12.35 -0.21 -13.80
CA HIS A 120 12.70 -0.68 -15.14
C HIS A 120 11.48 -1.07 -16.00
N GLY A 121 10.26 -1.01 -15.45
CA GLY A 121 9.04 -1.31 -16.19
C GLY A 121 8.91 -2.78 -16.59
N MET A 122 9.39 -3.72 -15.75
CA MET A 122 9.40 -5.14 -16.08
C MET A 122 7.99 -5.71 -16.26
N SER A 123 7.08 -5.36 -15.34
CA SER A 123 5.67 -5.76 -15.39
C SER A 123 5.46 -7.29 -15.43
N ASP A 124 6.29 -8.06 -14.71
CA ASP A 124 6.29 -9.52 -14.74
C ASP A 124 5.17 -10.16 -13.88
N ASN A 125 4.51 -9.36 -13.04
CA ASN A 125 3.39 -9.78 -12.18
C ASN A 125 2.42 -8.61 -11.94
N LEU A 126 1.29 -8.88 -11.30
CA LEU A 126 0.22 -7.90 -11.11
C LEU A 126 0.63 -6.70 -10.25
N ILE A 127 1.57 -6.84 -9.29
CA ILE A 127 2.08 -5.69 -8.51
C ILE A 127 2.83 -4.73 -9.42
N GLU A 128 3.76 -5.25 -10.20
CA GLU A 128 4.58 -4.45 -11.12
C GLU A 128 3.72 -3.84 -12.22
N ARG A 129 2.77 -4.62 -12.75
CA ARG A 129 1.82 -4.15 -13.75
C ARG A 129 0.92 -3.03 -13.23
N ALA A 130 0.38 -3.17 -12.03
CA ALA A 130 -0.46 -2.13 -11.42
C ALA A 130 0.33 -0.83 -11.22
N ALA A 131 1.59 -0.92 -10.79
CA ALA A 131 2.46 0.24 -10.64
C ALA A 131 2.76 0.91 -12.00
N ASP A 132 3.08 0.13 -13.04
CA ASP A 132 3.28 0.62 -14.40
C ASP A 132 2.02 1.32 -14.96
N VAL A 133 0.85 0.74 -14.69
CA VAL A 133 -0.44 1.34 -15.03
C VAL A 133 -0.62 2.69 -14.33
N VAL A 134 -0.37 2.79 -13.03
CA VAL A 134 -0.51 4.05 -12.29
C VAL A 134 0.47 5.10 -12.82
N ILE A 135 1.72 4.72 -13.10
CA ILE A 135 2.73 5.63 -13.66
C ILE A 135 2.31 6.16 -15.02
N LYS A 136 1.95 5.28 -15.98
CA LYS A 136 1.61 5.70 -17.36
C LYS A 136 0.32 6.54 -17.41
N GLU A 137 -0.60 6.30 -16.48
CA GLU A 137 -1.84 7.06 -16.33
C GLU A 137 -1.68 8.34 -15.50
N ARG A 138 -0.45 8.70 -15.12
CA ARG A 138 -0.12 9.88 -14.31
C ARG A 138 -0.89 9.93 -12.98
N GLY A 139 -1.11 8.76 -12.39
CA GLY A 139 -1.65 8.65 -11.03
C GLY A 139 -0.59 8.90 -9.97
N GLN A 140 -0.97 8.64 -8.72
CA GLN A 140 -0.12 8.79 -7.55
C GLN A 140 0.38 7.42 -7.08
N LEU A 141 1.69 7.20 -7.20
CA LEU A 141 2.37 6.00 -6.69
C LEU A 141 3.29 6.36 -5.53
N LEU A 142 3.12 5.68 -4.40
CA LEU A 142 3.98 5.77 -3.21
C LEU A 142 4.71 4.44 -3.03
N LEU A 143 6.02 4.48 -2.86
CA LEU A 143 6.85 3.32 -2.54
C LEU A 143 7.44 3.48 -1.15
N VAL A 144 6.96 2.67 -0.20
CA VAL A 144 7.44 2.66 1.18
C VAL A 144 8.65 1.72 1.30
N VAL A 145 9.81 2.20 0.86
CA VAL A 145 11.03 1.39 0.73
C VAL A 145 11.61 1.07 2.11
N ARG A 146 11.84 -0.21 2.42
CA ARG A 146 12.53 -0.61 3.65
C ARG A 146 13.78 -1.40 3.31
N GLU A 147 14.92 -0.73 3.39
CA GLU A 147 16.26 -1.29 3.23
C GLU A 147 17.29 -0.38 3.92
N THR A 148 18.38 -0.95 4.45
CA THR A 148 19.55 -0.19 4.88
C THR A 148 20.77 -1.13 5.05
N PRO A 149 21.97 -0.75 4.59
CA PRO A 149 22.31 0.46 3.84
C PRO A 149 21.76 0.42 2.39
N PHE A 150 21.63 1.59 1.77
CA PHE A 150 21.35 1.67 0.34
C PHE A 150 22.63 1.52 -0.48
N SER A 151 22.61 0.63 -1.48
CA SER A 151 23.63 0.59 -2.52
C SER A 151 23.38 1.69 -3.55
N THR A 152 24.39 1.99 -4.39
CA THR A 152 24.24 2.92 -5.51
C THR A 152 23.10 2.52 -6.44
N LEU A 153 22.91 1.23 -6.72
CA LEU A 153 21.81 0.75 -7.57
C LEU A 153 20.43 1.06 -6.97
N HIS A 154 20.28 0.94 -5.65
CA HIS A 154 19.03 1.27 -4.97
C HIS A 154 18.72 2.76 -5.12
N LEU A 155 19.74 3.61 -4.92
CA LEU A 155 19.63 5.06 -5.05
C LEU A 155 19.31 5.49 -6.49
N GLU A 156 19.93 4.88 -7.49
CA GLU A 156 19.64 5.16 -8.91
C GLU A 156 18.21 4.80 -9.28
N ASN A 157 17.71 3.65 -8.82
CA ASN A 157 16.32 3.23 -9.05
C ASN A 157 15.31 4.16 -8.35
N MET A 158 15.57 4.52 -7.09
CA MET A 158 14.75 5.50 -6.36
C MET A 158 14.76 6.87 -7.05
N LEU A 159 15.93 7.36 -7.48
CA LEU A 159 16.08 8.63 -8.17
C LEU A 159 15.33 8.65 -9.51
N LYS A 160 15.44 7.57 -10.28
CA LYS A 160 14.75 7.43 -11.57
C LYS A 160 13.24 7.57 -11.39
N LEU A 161 12.65 6.82 -10.46
CA LEU A 161 11.22 6.86 -10.19
C LEU A 161 10.78 8.20 -9.60
N SER A 162 11.57 8.78 -8.70
CA SER A 162 11.29 10.09 -8.11
C SER A 162 11.20 11.19 -9.18
N ARG A 163 12.10 11.18 -10.18
CA ARG A 163 12.05 12.11 -11.32
C ARG A 163 10.80 11.94 -12.20
N MET A 164 10.13 10.80 -12.12
CA MET A 164 8.88 10.52 -12.83
C MET A 164 7.62 10.87 -12.01
N GLY A 165 7.78 11.45 -10.82
CA GLY A 165 6.68 11.83 -9.94
C GLY A 165 6.25 10.75 -8.94
N VAL A 166 6.95 9.61 -8.88
CA VAL A 166 6.72 8.59 -7.85
C VAL A 166 7.26 9.08 -6.52
N THR A 167 6.46 8.95 -5.46
CA THR A 167 6.91 9.31 -4.11
C THR A 167 7.74 8.16 -3.54
N ILE A 168 9.03 8.40 -3.32
CA ILE A 168 9.90 7.49 -2.57
C ILE A 168 9.82 7.87 -1.09
N MET A 169 9.30 6.98 -0.26
CA MET A 169 9.08 7.22 1.16
C MET A 169 9.76 6.11 1.98
N PRO A 170 11.06 6.22 2.29
CA PRO A 170 11.72 5.20 3.10
C PRO A 170 11.00 4.99 4.44
N ALA A 171 10.92 3.75 4.91
CA ALA A 171 10.40 3.43 6.25
C ALA A 171 11.40 3.86 7.33
N ALA A 172 11.45 5.17 7.58
CA ALA A 172 12.38 5.84 8.49
C ALA A 172 11.59 6.76 9.45
N PRO A 173 10.95 6.20 10.49
CA PRO A 173 10.08 6.97 11.37
C PRO A 173 10.86 8.01 12.19
N GLY A 174 10.27 9.19 12.36
CA GLY A 174 10.85 10.29 13.14
C GLY A 174 10.52 10.18 14.63
N PHE A 175 11.40 10.69 15.50
CA PHE A 175 11.24 10.60 16.96
C PHE A 175 10.73 11.89 17.62
N TYR A 176 10.44 12.91 16.81
CA TYR A 176 10.10 14.24 17.33
C TYR A 176 8.74 14.32 18.04
N HIS A 177 7.93 13.27 17.95
CA HIS A 177 6.67 13.09 18.68
C HIS A 177 6.83 12.27 19.96
N GLN A 178 8.07 11.96 20.37
CA GLN A 178 8.41 11.20 21.58
C GLN A 178 7.65 9.87 21.69
N PRO A 179 7.81 8.95 20.71
CA PRO A 179 7.15 7.65 20.71
C PRO A 179 7.43 6.87 22.00
N GLN A 180 6.39 6.27 22.57
CA GLN A 180 6.44 5.42 23.76
C GLN A 180 6.36 3.94 23.41
N SER A 181 5.95 3.61 22.18
CA SER A 181 5.87 2.23 21.70
C SER A 181 6.34 2.06 20.25
N ILE A 182 6.40 0.81 19.78
CA ILE A 182 6.70 0.49 18.38
C ILE A 182 5.54 0.93 17.48
N GLU A 183 4.31 0.81 17.97
CA GLU A 183 3.09 1.22 17.28
C GLU A 183 3.13 2.72 16.97
N ASP A 184 3.65 3.57 17.85
CA ASP A 184 3.82 5.01 17.57
C ASP A 184 4.74 5.25 16.36
N LEU A 185 5.81 4.45 16.22
CA LEU A 185 6.72 4.51 15.06
C LEU A 185 6.06 3.97 13.79
N VAL A 186 5.20 2.96 13.90
CA VAL A 186 4.38 2.45 12.79
C VAL A 186 3.39 3.52 12.34
N ASP A 187 2.65 4.09 13.28
CA ASP A 187 1.65 5.13 13.06
C ASP A 187 2.26 6.40 12.48
N PHE A 188 3.51 6.73 12.82
CA PHE A 188 4.26 7.79 12.15
C PHE A 188 4.34 7.60 10.63
N MET A 189 4.78 6.42 10.18
CA MET A 189 4.93 6.17 8.75
C MET A 189 3.57 6.08 8.07
N VAL A 190 2.59 5.45 8.71
CA VAL A 190 1.22 5.34 8.18
C VAL A 190 0.57 6.72 8.05
N ALA A 191 0.71 7.59 9.05
CA ALA A 191 0.23 8.97 9.01
C ALA A 191 0.82 9.74 7.81
N ARG A 192 2.13 9.60 7.57
CA ARG A 192 2.79 10.23 6.40
C ARG A 192 2.26 9.71 5.07
N VAL A 193 1.95 8.41 4.96
CA VAL A 193 1.30 7.85 3.78
C VAL A 193 -0.11 8.44 3.60
N LEU A 194 -0.93 8.44 4.66
CA LEU A 194 -2.30 8.97 4.64
C LEU A 194 -2.33 10.46 4.27
N ASP A 195 -1.44 11.27 4.85
CA ASP A 195 -1.27 12.70 4.52
C ASP A 195 -1.02 12.90 3.02
N HIS A 196 -0.12 12.11 2.42
CA HIS A 196 0.18 12.19 0.98
C HIS A 196 -1.02 11.77 0.11
N LEU A 197 -1.83 10.82 0.58
CA LEU A 197 -3.03 10.38 -0.12
C LEU A 197 -4.21 11.37 0.03
N GLY A 198 -4.09 12.38 0.90
CA GLY A 198 -5.17 13.30 1.25
C GLY A 198 -6.26 12.63 2.10
N VAL A 199 -5.91 11.59 2.86
CA VAL A 199 -6.81 10.91 3.80
C VAL A 199 -6.62 11.54 5.17
N GLU A 200 -7.71 11.99 5.79
CA GLU A 200 -7.68 12.52 7.14
C GLU A 200 -7.25 11.43 8.13
N GLN A 201 -6.33 11.78 9.03
CA GLN A 201 -5.77 10.87 10.01
C GLN A 201 -5.62 11.59 11.35
N GLY A 202 -5.86 10.85 12.44
CA GLY A 202 -5.67 11.30 13.82
C GLY A 202 -4.58 10.50 14.55
N LEU A 203 -3.70 9.83 13.81
CA LEU A 203 -2.62 8.99 14.35
C LEU A 203 -1.47 9.83 14.90
N VAL A 204 -1.08 10.88 14.16
CA VAL A 204 0.01 11.78 14.53
C VAL A 204 -0.43 13.23 14.37
N PRO A 205 -0.21 14.10 15.39
CA PRO A 205 -0.58 15.50 15.31
C PRO A 205 0.20 16.24 14.22
N ARG A 206 -0.42 17.27 13.66
CA ARG A 206 0.23 18.12 12.65
C ARG A 206 1.30 18.99 13.31
N TRP A 207 2.54 18.83 12.88
CA TRP A 207 3.65 19.64 13.36
C TRP A 207 3.37 21.15 13.18
N GLY A 208 3.64 21.94 14.22
CA GLY A 208 3.43 23.39 14.22
C GLY A 208 2.05 23.87 14.69
N TYR A 209 1.09 22.96 14.90
CA TYR A 209 -0.22 23.29 15.49
C TYR A 209 -0.29 23.00 16.99
N ASP A 210 0.65 22.23 17.54
CA ASP A 210 0.82 22.08 18.97
C ASP A 210 1.68 23.24 19.51
N GLN A 211 1.11 24.01 20.45
CA GLN A 211 1.89 24.91 21.30
C GLN A 211 2.71 24.04 22.25
N ARG A 212 3.98 23.78 21.93
CA ARG A 212 4.94 23.21 22.87
C ARG A 212 5.46 24.25 23.83
#